data_AF-A0A507CP31-F1
#
_entry.id   AF-A0A507CP31-F1
#
_cell.length_a   1.000
_cell.length_b   1.000
_cell.length_c   1.000
_cell.angle_alpha   90.00
_cell.angle_beta   90.00
_cell.angle_gamma   90.00
#
_symmetry.space_group_name_H-M   'P 1'
#
loop_
_entity.id
_entity.type
_entity.pdbx_description
1 polymer ?
#
loop_
_entity_poly.entity_id
_entity_poly.type
_entity_poly.pdbx_seq_one_letter_code
_entity_poly.pdbx_strand_id
1 'polypeptide(L)' 'MYDPVQEVASLVLDGQTLLNLEVFQDTMDGSESGILFSILNHCATASGKRPFKRWMCHPSRSITELEERIDAGK' A
#
# COMPACT_ATOMS: atom_id res chain seq x y z
N MET A 1 14.41 -6.61 15.06
CA MET A 1 13.75 -7.45 16.07
C MET A 1 12.28 -7.49 15.66
N TYR A 2 11.84 -8.64 15.16
CA TYR A 2 10.46 -8.90 14.75
C TYR A 2 9.57 -8.84 16.00
N ASP A 3 8.55 -7.97 15.98
CA ASP A 3 7.57 -7.84 17.06
C ASP A 3 6.24 -8.47 16.59
N PRO A 4 5.89 -9.67 17.09
CA PRO A 4 4.74 -10.44 16.63
C PRO A 4 3.38 -9.85 17.07
N VAL A 5 3.37 -8.76 17.85
CA VAL A 5 2.11 -8.18 18.37
C VAL A 5 1.44 -7.23 17.36
N GLN A 6 2.14 -6.80 16.31
CA GLN A 6 1.53 -5.96 15.24
C GLN A 6 0.79 -6.75 14.16
N GLU A 7 0.74 -8.08 14.25
CA GLU A 7 0.22 -8.97 13.20
C GLU A 7 -1.32 -8.96 13.04
N VAL A 8 -2.06 -8.23 13.88
CA VAL A 8 -3.55 -8.20 13.82
C VAL A 8 -4.11 -6.93 13.14
N ALA A 9 -3.29 -5.90 12.89
CA ALA A 9 -3.78 -4.60 12.41
C ALA A 9 -3.70 -4.39 10.88
N SER A 10 -2.93 -5.20 10.15
CA SER A 10 -2.78 -5.05 8.69
C SER A 10 -3.06 -6.34 7.92
N LEU A 11 -3.52 -6.20 6.67
CA LEU A 11 -3.76 -7.31 5.77
C LEU A 11 -2.41 -7.89 5.34
N VAL A 12 -2.22 -9.19 5.58
CA VAL A 12 -1.00 -9.88 5.18
C VAL A 12 -1.03 -10.12 3.68
N LEU A 13 -0.07 -9.52 2.97
CA LEU A 13 0.17 -9.72 1.55
C LEU A 13 1.59 -10.28 1.40
N ASP A 14 1.71 -11.51 0.91
CA ASP A 14 3.02 -12.10 0.63
C ASP A 14 3.62 -11.53 -0.67
N GLY A 15 4.89 -11.83 -0.90
CA GLY A 15 5.60 -11.33 -2.09
C GLY A 15 4.92 -11.74 -3.40
N GLN A 16 4.37 -12.95 -3.47
CA GLN A 16 3.68 -13.43 -4.66
C GLN A 16 2.36 -12.68 -4.89
N THR A 17 1.59 -12.41 -3.83
CA THR A 17 0.37 -11.61 -3.92
C THR A 17 0.66 -10.19 -4.37
N LEU A 18 1.72 -9.56 -3.86
CA LEU A 18 2.12 -8.21 -4.29
C LEU A 18 2.52 -8.14 -5.77
N LEU A 19 3.14 -9.21 -6.30
CA LEU A 19 3.48 -9.32 -7.72
C LEU A 19 2.24 -9.57 -8.58
N ASN A 20 1.39 -10.52 -8.18
CA ASN A 20 0.16 -10.86 -8.92
C ASN A 20 -0.83 -9.69 -8.99
N LEU A 21 -0.81 -8.81 -7.99
CA LEU A 21 -1.61 -7.59 -7.95
C LEU A 21 -0.89 -6.37 -8.53
N GLU A 22 0.32 -6.55 -9.06
CA GLU A 22 1.14 -5.50 -9.69
C GLU A 22 1.22 -4.23 -8.83
N VAL A 23 1.49 -4.42 -7.53
CA VAL A 23 1.40 -3.32 -6.56
C VAL A 23 2.50 -2.28 -6.81
N PHE A 24 3.70 -2.73 -7.16
CA PHE A 24 4.87 -1.86 -7.40
C PHE A 24 5.63 -2.12 -8.70
N GLN A 25 5.24 -3.14 -9.46
CA GLN A 25 5.95 -3.53 -10.66
C GLN A 25 5.01 -4.27 -11.61
N ASP A 26 5.05 -3.90 -12.89
CA ASP A 26 4.35 -4.58 -13.97
C ASP A 26 5.03 -5.95 -14.23
N THR A 27 4.23 -7.00 -14.41
CA THR A 27 4.77 -8.36 -14.54
C THR A 27 5.30 -8.69 -15.94
N MET A 28 4.98 -7.88 -16.94
CA MET A 28 5.35 -8.08 -18.35
C MET A 28 6.67 -7.39 -18.69
N ASP A 29 6.84 -6.13 -18.30
CA ASP A 29 8.02 -5.32 -18.66
C ASP A 29 8.82 -4.79 -17.45
N GLY A 30 8.33 -5.02 -16.24
CA GLY A 30 9.00 -4.59 -15.02
C GLY A 30 8.95 -3.07 -14.77
N SER A 31 8.16 -2.33 -15.57
CA SER A 31 8.01 -0.88 -15.44
C SER A 31 7.14 -0.47 -14.26
N GLU A 32 7.18 0.81 -13.94
CA GLU A 32 6.26 1.44 -12.98
C GLU A 32 5.01 2.02 -13.67
N SER A 33 4.75 1.66 -14.93
CA SER A 33 3.56 2.11 -15.67
C SER A 33 2.42 1.12 -15.45
N GLY A 34 1.19 1.61 -15.26
CA GLY A 34 0.00 0.75 -15.16
C GLY A 34 -0.16 0.00 -13.83
N ILE A 35 0.85 0.05 -12.96
CA ILE A 35 0.83 -0.56 -11.62
C ILE A 35 -0.04 0.21 -10.64
N LEU A 36 -0.55 -0.47 -9.61
CA LEU A 36 -1.44 0.12 -8.63
C LEU A 36 -0.86 1.38 -7.97
N PHE A 37 0.45 1.38 -7.70
CA PHE A 37 1.11 2.52 -7.07
C PHE A 37 1.10 3.76 -7.97
N SER A 38 1.33 3.60 -9.27
CA SER A 38 1.31 4.73 -10.22
C SER A 38 -0.09 5.32 -10.37
N ILE A 39 -1.13 4.48 -10.29
CA ILE A 39 -2.52 4.89 -10.46
C ILE A 39 -3.00 5.69 -9.25
N LEU A 40 -2.65 5.26 -8.04
CA LEU A 40 -3.17 5.86 -6.81
C LEU A 40 -2.26 6.95 -6.21
N ASN A 41 -0.98 7.00 -6.58
CA ASN A 41 -0.03 7.94 -6.00
C ASN A 41 -0.17 9.35 -6.61
N HIS A 42 -0.95 10.20 -5.93
CA HIS A 42 -1.03 11.63 -6.22
C HIS A 42 -0.19 12.50 -5.26
N CYS A 43 0.74 11.91 -4.51
CA CYS A 43 1.55 12.66 -3.54
C CYS A 43 2.51 13.63 -4.25
N ALA A 44 2.42 14.92 -3.90
CA ALA A 44 3.28 15.97 -4.45
C ALA A 44 4.74 15.86 -3.99
N THR A 45 5.00 15.30 -2.81
CA THR A 45 6.34 15.29 -2.18
C THR A 45 6.82 13.88 -1.89
N ALA A 46 8.14 13.69 -1.90
CA ALA A 46 8.76 12.41 -1.53
C ALA A 46 8.42 11.99 -0.09
N SER A 47 8.26 12.95 0.82
CA SER A 47 7.82 12.67 2.19
C SER A 47 6.40 12.11 2.27
N GLY A 48 5.51 12.46 1.35
CA GLY A 48 4.18 11.86 1.22
C GLY A 48 4.19 10.49 0.51
N LYS A 49 5.06 10.30 -0.49
CA LYS A 49 5.18 9.03 -1.23
C LYS A 49 5.62 7.86 -0.35
N ARG A 50 6.52 8.10 0.60
CA ARG A 50 7.06 7.06 1.50
C ARG A 50 5.99 6.38 2.37
N PRO A 51 5.18 7.11 3.17
CA PRO A 51 4.12 6.48 3.96
C PRO A 51 3.04 5.86 3.06
N PHE A 52 2.73 6.48 1.91
CA PHE A 52 1.78 5.91 0.96
C PHE A 52 2.23 4.54 0.44
N LYS A 53 3.51 4.39 0.07
CA LYS A 53 4.10 3.11 -0.32
C LYS A 53 3.96 2.05 0.78
N ARG A 54 4.18 2.43 2.04
CA ARG A 54 4.01 1.53 3.20
C ARG A 54 2.56 1.08 3.36
N TRP A 55 1.59 1.98 3.21
CA TRP A 55 0.17 1.65 3.33
C TRP A 55 -0.31 0.69 2.24
N MET A 56 0.26 0.78 1.04
CA MET A 56 -0.04 -0.17 -0.02
C MET A 56 0.52 -1.58 0.25
N CYS A 57 1.70 -1.68 0.87
CA CYS A 57 2.26 -2.97 1.30
C CYS A 57 1.51 -3.58 2.51
N HIS A 58 0.97 -2.73 3.38
CA HIS A 58 0.35 -3.14 4.65
C HIS A 58 -1.01 -2.44 4.81
N PRO A 59 -2.03 -2.86 4.05
CA PRO A 59 -3.36 -2.26 4.15
C PRO A 59 -3.91 -2.41 5.57
N SER A 60 -4.55 -1.36 6.11
CA SER A 60 -5.15 -1.44 7.45
C SER A 60 -6.37 -2.37 7.47
N ARG A 61 -6.55 -3.07 8.58
CA ARG A 61 -7.75 -3.87 8.90
C ARG A 61 -8.68 -3.18 9.90
N SER A 62 -8.29 -2.00 10.38
CA SER A 62 -9.08 -1.22 11.33
C SER A 62 -10.16 -0.44 10.58
N ILE A 63 -11.43 -0.77 10.80
CA ILE A 63 -12.55 -0.05 10.21
C ILE A 63 -12.47 1.44 10.56
N THR A 64 -12.17 1.77 11.82
CA THR A 64 -12.03 3.16 12.27
C THR A 64 -10.93 3.91 11.50
N GLU A 65 -9.75 3.32 11.31
CA GLU A 65 -8.67 3.98 10.55
C GLU A 65 -9.04 4.15 9.07
N LEU A 66 -9.74 3.16 8.49
CA LEU A 66 -10.19 3.23 7.11
C LEU A 66 -11.25 4.34 6.93
N GLU A 67 -12.21 4.45 7.85
CA GLU A 67 -13.22 5.50 7.84
C GLU A 67 -12.60 6.89 8.01
N GLU A 68 -11.65 7.08 8.95
CA GLU A 68 -10.92 8.32 9.12
C GLU A 68 -10.17 8.75 7.85
N ARG A 69 -9.52 7.79 7.16
CA ARG A 69 -8.80 8.05 5.91
C ARG A 69 -9.74 8.41 4.76
N ILE A 70 -10.92 7.79 4.69
CA ILE A 70 -11.95 8.12 3.70
C ILE A 70 -12.51 9.50 3.97
N ASP A 71 -12.79 9.83 5.23
CA ASP A 71 -13.35 11.13 5.62
C ASP A 71 -12.37 12.28 5.37
N ALA A 72 -11.09 12.10 5.68
CA ALA A 72 -10.05 13.08 5.39
C ALA A 72 -9.85 13.36 3.88
N GLY A 73 -10.30 12.44 3.00
CA GLY A 73 -10.23 12.58 1.55
C GLY A 73 -11.53 13.06 0.88
N LYS A 74 -12.60 13.26 1.64
CA LYS A 74 -13.84 13.93 1.18
C LYS A 74 -13.65 15.44 1.14
#